data_AF-A0A6C0JV89-F1
#
_entry.id   AF-A0A6C0JV89-F1
#
_cell.length_a   1.000
_cell.length_b   1.000
_cell.length_c   1.000
_cell.angle_alpha   90.00
_cell.angle_beta   90.00
_cell.angle_gamma   90.00
#
_symmetry.space_group_name_H-M   'P 1'
#
loop_
_entity.id
_entity.type
_entity.pdbx_description
1 polymer ?
#
loop_
_entity_poly.entity_id
_entity_poly.type
_entity_poly.pdbx_seq_one_letter_code
_entity_poly.pdbx_strand_id
1 'polypeptide(L)'
;MKPSAPPAIMTGGAKDLFIDMVKRHESPLTAYTLLGLALLIVYVKQIPVRFRRLADTLLGRLLLFILTILVAKYTTFSNGLLLALFTLLLLSMSPRTIEGYQDVRSSKKITDNNLWWVEKVFNEHPKEIDEDEVTTSAIQDGSTNQKSGSSSSGGP
;
A
#
# COMPACT_ATOMS: atom_id res chain seq x y z
N MET A 1 31.54 -40.07 43.53
CA MET A 1 30.56 -40.45 42.48
C MET A 1 29.87 -39.19 42.00
N LYS A 2 30.09 -38.79 40.75
CA LYS A 2 29.50 -37.57 40.15
C LYS A 2 28.18 -37.99 39.49
N PRO A 3 27.02 -37.39 39.83
CA PRO A 3 25.76 -37.79 39.23
C PRO A 3 25.76 -37.42 37.75
N SER A 4 25.51 -38.41 36.89
CA SER A 4 25.35 -38.27 35.44
C SER A 4 24.09 -37.47 35.15
N ALA A 5 24.23 -36.35 34.44
CA ALA A 5 23.11 -35.56 33.96
C ALA A 5 22.20 -36.39 33.03
N PRO A 6 20.87 -36.22 33.09
CA PRO A 6 19.95 -36.92 32.20
C PRO A 6 20.16 -36.46 30.74
N PRO A 7 19.95 -37.34 29.75
CA PRO A 7 20.17 -37.02 28.34
C PRO A 7 19.20 -35.90 27.91
N ALA A 8 19.76 -34.85 27.31
CA ALA A 8 18.98 -33.80 26.65
C ALA A 8 18.23 -34.44 25.47
N ILE A 9 16.94 -34.67 25.64
CA ILE A 9 16.04 -35.10 24.57
C ILE A 9 15.88 -33.88 23.64
N MET A 10 16.73 -33.80 22.61
CA MET A 10 16.59 -32.81 21.54
C MET A 10 15.45 -33.26 20.63
N THR A 11 14.23 -32.86 20.96
CA THR A 11 13.06 -33.02 20.10
C THR A 11 13.16 -31.99 18.97
N GLY A 12 13.80 -32.40 17.87
CA GLY A 12 14.04 -31.57 16.69
C GLY A 12 12.82 -31.53 15.78
N GLY A 13 11.90 -30.60 16.02
CA GLY A 13 10.78 -30.31 15.13
C GLY A 13 10.56 -28.81 14.99
N ALA A 14 10.32 -28.31 13.77
CA ALA A 14 9.96 -26.90 13.56
C ALA A 14 8.74 -26.51 14.43
N LYS A 15 7.82 -27.45 14.65
CA LYS A 15 6.67 -27.31 15.54
C LYS A 15 7.07 -27.02 16.99
N ASP A 16 8.12 -27.69 17.48
CA ASP A 16 8.63 -27.50 18.84
C ASP A 16 9.36 -26.15 18.96
N LEU A 17 10.04 -25.70 17.91
CA LEU A 17 10.59 -24.33 17.86
C LEU A 17 9.50 -23.26 17.92
N PHE A 18 8.36 -23.47 17.23
CA PHE A 18 7.23 -22.55 17.33
C PHE A 18 6.59 -22.58 18.72
N ILE A 19 6.42 -23.76 19.31
CA ILE A 19 5.86 -23.92 20.65
C ILE A 19 6.78 -23.32 21.71
N ASP A 20 8.10 -23.50 21.57
CA ASP A 20 9.10 -22.93 22.48
C ASP A 20 9.20 -21.40 22.32
N MET A 21 9.13 -20.88 21.09
CA MET A 21 9.03 -19.44 20.83
C MET A 21 7.78 -18.82 21.45
N VAL A 22 6.63 -19.51 21.36
CA VAL A 22 5.36 -19.08 21.96
C VAL A 22 5.39 -19.15 23.49
N LYS A 23 5.97 -20.22 24.06
CA LYS A 23 6.10 -20.38 25.52
C LYS A 23 7.10 -19.41 26.13
N ARG A 24 8.09 -18.94 25.36
CA ARG A 24 9.08 -17.97 25.81
C ARG A 24 8.55 -16.53 25.94
N HIS A 25 7.37 -16.23 25.40
CA HIS A 25 6.71 -14.96 25.66
C HIS A 25 5.93 -15.03 26.97
N GLU A 26 6.34 -14.23 27.95
CA GLU A 26 5.87 -14.24 29.35
C GLU A 26 4.38 -13.94 29.54
N SER A 27 3.68 -13.53 28.48
CA SER A 27 2.23 -13.37 28.49
C SER A 27 1.62 -13.84 27.17
N PRO A 28 0.60 -14.72 27.18
CA PRO A 28 -0.04 -15.21 25.95
C PRO A 28 -0.58 -14.06 25.10
N LEU A 29 -0.95 -12.96 25.74
CA LEU A 29 -1.43 -11.73 25.10
C LEU A 29 -0.39 -11.11 24.17
N THR A 30 0.90 -11.13 24.51
CA THR A 30 1.97 -10.60 23.66
C THR A 30 2.27 -11.47 22.44
N ALA A 31 2.09 -12.79 22.57
CA ALA A 31 2.21 -13.71 21.43
C ALA A 31 1.07 -13.49 20.42
N TYR A 32 -0.16 -13.30 20.89
CA TYR A 32 -1.29 -12.97 20.02
C TYR A 32 -1.14 -11.62 19.34
N THR A 33 -0.64 -10.59 20.05
CA THR A 33 -0.41 -9.27 19.43
C THR A 33 0.70 -9.32 18.39
N LEU A 34 1.78 -10.05 18.64
CA LEU A 34 2.87 -10.24 17.68
C LEU A 34 2.39 -10.96 16.41
N LEU A 35 1.67 -12.07 16.58
CA LEU A 35 1.09 -12.82 15.46
C LEU A 35 0.07 -11.97 14.69
N GLY A 36 -0.80 -11.26 15.41
CA GLY A 36 -1.78 -10.35 14.82
C GLY A 36 -1.12 -9.25 14.00
N LEU A 37 -0.07 -8.60 14.53
CA LEU A 37 0.69 -7.60 13.79
C LEU A 37 1.37 -8.17 12.55
N ALA A 38 1.97 -9.36 12.66
CA ALA A 38 2.60 -10.01 11.53
C ALA A 38 1.59 -10.29 10.40
N LEU A 39 0.40 -10.80 10.74
CA LEU A 39 -0.68 -10.98 9.77
C LEU A 39 -1.13 -9.66 9.16
N LEU A 40 -1.25 -8.61 9.98
CA LEU A 40 -1.70 -7.30 9.54
C LEU A 40 -0.71 -6.66 8.54
N ILE A 41 0.59 -6.87 8.74
CA ILE A 41 1.65 -6.48 7.79
C ILE A 41 1.51 -7.25 6.48
N VAL A 42 1.32 -8.58 6.52
CA VAL A 42 1.19 -9.43 5.32
C VAL A 42 -0.04 -9.02 4.49
N TYR A 43 -1.16 -8.75 5.16
CA TYR A 43 -2.42 -8.40 4.53
C TYR A 43 -2.66 -6.89 4.36
N VAL A 44 -1.64 -6.05 4.53
CA VAL A 44 -1.75 -4.59 4.38
C VAL A 44 -2.31 -4.17 3.01
N LYS A 45 -2.01 -4.96 1.96
CA LYS A 45 -2.50 -4.73 0.58
C LYS A 45 -4.01 -4.94 0.42
N GLN A 46 -4.67 -5.65 1.33
CA GLN A 46 -6.11 -5.87 1.30
C GLN A 46 -6.90 -4.82 2.07
N ILE A 47 -6.23 -3.89 2.77
CA ILE A 47 -6.90 -2.79 3.50
C ILE A 47 -7.66 -1.91 2.50
N PRO A 48 -8.97 -1.66 2.71
CA PRO A 48 -9.76 -0.91 1.75
C PRO A 48 -9.31 0.55 1.68
N VAL A 49 -9.45 1.14 0.48
CA VAL A 49 -8.91 2.46 0.11
C VAL A 49 -9.40 3.59 1.03
N ARG A 50 -10.57 3.44 1.65
CA ARG A 50 -11.13 4.41 2.62
C ARG A 50 -10.22 4.62 3.84
N PHE A 51 -9.67 3.53 4.41
CA PHE A 51 -8.76 3.64 5.56
C PHE A 51 -7.39 4.16 5.16
N ARG A 52 -6.94 3.86 3.93
CA ARG A 52 -5.69 4.43 3.40
C ARG A 52 -5.79 5.95 3.26
N ARG A 53 -6.88 6.45 2.67
CA ARG A 53 -7.13 7.89 2.58
C ARG A 53 -7.17 8.58 3.95
N LEU A 54 -7.76 7.92 4.96
CA LEU A 54 -7.75 8.46 6.32
C LEU A 54 -6.32 8.53 6.90
N ALA A 55 -5.51 7.50 6.69
CA ALA A 55 -4.11 7.45 7.13
C ALA A 55 -3.24 8.55 6.48
N ASP A 56 -3.60 9.03 5.28
CA ASP A 56 -2.88 10.11 4.60
C ASP A 56 -3.13 11.51 5.16
N THR A 57 -4.24 11.70 5.87
CA THR A 57 -4.55 13.00 6.48
C THR A 57 -3.55 13.32 7.59
N LEU A 58 -3.26 14.61 7.82
CA LEU A 58 -2.41 15.05 8.95
C LEU A 58 -2.88 14.47 10.29
N LEU A 59 -4.21 14.44 10.48
CA LEU A 59 -4.83 13.88 11.68
C LEU A 59 -4.62 12.37 11.78
N GLY A 60 -4.76 11.64 10.67
CA GLY A 60 -4.50 10.21 10.59
C GLY A 60 -3.03 9.88 10.86
N ARG A 61 -2.10 10.66 10.30
CA ARG A 61 -0.66 10.49 10.56
C ARG A 61 -0.32 10.70 12.02
N LEU A 62 -0.81 11.78 12.64
CA LEU A 62 -0.60 12.04 14.06
C LEU A 62 -1.18 10.91 14.93
N LEU A 63 -2.39 10.44 14.62
CA LEU A 63 -3.01 9.34 15.33
C LEU A 63 -2.19 8.06 15.22
N LEU A 64 -1.70 7.72 14.03
CA LEU A 64 -0.83 6.55 13.82
C LEU A 64 0.49 6.69 14.59
N PHE A 65 1.10 7.87 14.60
CA PHE A 65 2.32 8.14 15.36
C PHE A 65 2.12 8.02 16.87
N ILE A 66 1.02 8.56 17.40
CA ILE A 66 0.67 8.45 18.81
C ILE A 66 0.42 6.98 19.16
N LEU A 67 -0.32 6.25 18.32
CA LEU A 67 -0.58 4.82 18.50
C LEU A 67 0.73 4.02 18.55
N THR A 68 1.68 4.29 17.66
CA THR A 68 2.98 3.61 17.67
C THR A 68 3.77 3.88 18.94
N ILE A 69 3.83 5.12 19.39
CA ILE A 69 4.52 5.48 20.64
C ILE A 69 3.86 4.79 21.83
N LEU A 70 2.52 4.77 21.87
CA LEU A 70 1.74 4.17 22.94
C LEU A 70 2.02 2.66 23.01
N VAL A 71 1.91 1.94 21.90
CA VAL A 71 2.18 0.50 21.86
C VAL A 71 3.65 0.19 22.19
N ALA A 72 4.60 1.01 21.74
CA ALA A 72 6.01 0.86 22.11
C ALA A 72 6.28 1.09 23.60
N LYS A 73 5.44 1.88 24.30
CA LYS A 73 5.55 2.11 25.75
C LYS A 73 4.90 1.01 26.59
N TYR A 74 3.77 0.47 26.15
CA TYR A 74 2.98 -0.51 26.92
C TYR A 74 3.25 -1.98 26.54
N THR A 75 3.98 -2.24 25.45
CA THR A 75 4.30 -3.58 24.96
C THR A 75 5.82 -3.78 24.86
N THR A 76 6.26 -5.00 24.58
CA THR A 76 7.64 -5.34 24.26
C THR A 76 8.17 -4.49 23.09
N PHE A 77 9.45 -4.12 23.17
CA PHE A 77 10.16 -3.35 22.14
C PHE A 77 9.94 -3.88 20.71
N SER A 78 9.97 -5.20 20.53
CA SER A 78 9.75 -5.84 19.23
C SER A 78 8.37 -5.52 18.64
N ASN A 79 7.32 -5.54 19.45
CA ASN A 79 5.96 -5.24 18.98
C ASN A 79 5.81 -3.76 18.59
N GLY A 80 6.49 -2.85 19.30
CA GLY A 80 6.58 -1.45 18.90
C GLY A 80 7.25 -1.27 17.54
N LEU A 81 8.32 -2.04 17.28
CA LEU A 81 9.04 -2.00 16.00
C LEU A 81 8.19 -2.55 14.85
N LEU A 82 7.51 -3.69 15.05
CA LEU A 82 6.58 -4.21 14.04
C LEU A 82 5.44 -3.22 13.76
N LEU A 83 4.94 -2.52 14.79
CA LEU A 83 3.87 -1.54 14.59
C LEU A 83 4.38 -0.33 13.82
N ALA A 84 5.59 0.14 14.11
CA ALA A 84 6.23 1.23 13.36
C ALA A 84 6.44 0.85 11.89
N LEU A 85 6.84 -0.39 11.64
CA LEU A 85 6.94 -0.91 10.29
C LEU A 85 5.56 -0.93 9.61
N PHE A 86 4.52 -1.41 10.29
CA PHE A 86 3.16 -1.41 9.78
C PHE A 86 2.66 0.00 9.42
N THR A 87 2.83 0.99 10.32
CA THR A 87 2.38 2.36 10.06
C THR A 87 3.13 3.00 8.89
N LEU A 88 4.43 2.70 8.75
CA LEU A 88 5.24 3.15 7.63
C LEU A 88 4.76 2.53 6.30
N LEU A 89 4.48 1.22 6.28
CA LEU A 89 3.91 0.55 5.11
C LEU A 89 2.54 1.13 4.75
N LEU A 90 1.70 1.40 5.74
CA LEU A 90 0.38 1.96 5.52
C LEU A 90 0.47 3.36 4.89
N LEU A 91 1.38 4.22 5.38
CA LEU A 91 1.67 5.53 4.79
C LEU A 91 2.23 5.43 3.38
N SER A 92 3.09 4.44 3.12
CA SER A 92 3.70 4.24 1.80
C SER A 92 2.69 3.78 0.75
N MET A 93 1.65 3.04 1.15
CA MET A 93 0.59 2.58 0.24
C MET A 93 -0.54 3.59 0.05
N SER A 94 -0.47 4.71 0.75
CA SER A 94 -1.54 5.69 0.68
C SER A 94 -1.50 6.43 -0.66
N PRO A 95 -2.67 6.65 -1.30
CA PRO A 95 -2.74 7.34 -2.58
C PRO A 95 -2.35 8.81 -2.38
N ARG A 96 -1.05 9.08 -2.52
CA ARG A 96 -0.53 10.44 -2.57
C ARG A 96 -1.26 11.17 -3.69
N THR A 97 -1.79 12.34 -3.41
CA THR A 97 -2.23 13.27 -4.44
C THR A 97 -0.95 13.73 -5.16
N ILE A 98 -0.59 13.01 -6.22
CA ILE A 98 0.59 13.32 -7.04
C ILE A 98 0.17 14.48 -7.94
N GLU A 99 0.36 15.70 -7.47
CA GLU A 99 0.49 16.85 -8.36
C GLU A 99 1.85 16.73 -9.04
N GLY A 100 1.83 16.50 -10.36
CA GLY A 100 3.02 16.40 -11.21
C GLY A 100 3.40 14.96 -11.55
N TYR A 101 3.07 14.55 -12.77
CA TYR A 101 3.49 13.32 -13.45
C TYR A 101 3.06 12.01 -12.78
N GLN A 102 1.86 11.53 -13.13
CA GLN A 102 1.60 10.10 -13.03
C GLN A 102 2.14 9.43 -14.29
N ASP A 103 3.20 8.64 -14.14
CA ASP A 103 3.57 7.55 -15.06
C ASP A 103 2.50 6.46 -14.92
N VAL A 104 1.27 6.76 -15.37
CA VAL A 104 0.26 5.73 -15.55
C VAL A 104 0.68 5.02 -16.82
N ARG A 105 1.54 4.00 -16.68
CA ARG A 105 1.73 2.99 -17.71
C ARG A 105 0.43 2.20 -17.88
N SER A 106 -0.60 2.86 -18.40
CA SER A 106 -1.68 2.18 -19.08
C SER A 106 -1.11 1.79 -20.44
N SER A 107 -0.27 0.75 -20.47
CA SER A 107 0.01 0.01 -21.70
C SER A 107 -1.31 -0.63 -22.11
N LYS A 108 -2.18 0.16 -22.74
CA LYS A 108 -3.43 -0.34 -23.28
C LYS A 108 -2.99 -1.16 -24.48
N LYS A 109 -2.96 -2.48 -24.31
CA LYS A 109 -2.76 -3.42 -25.42
C LYS A 109 -3.97 -3.32 -26.33
N ILE A 110 -3.92 -2.39 -27.28
CA ILE A 110 -4.96 -2.24 -28.28
C ILE A 110 -4.67 -3.29 -29.35
N THR A 111 -5.37 -4.41 -29.29
CA THR A 111 -5.49 -5.31 -30.45
C THR A 111 -6.57 -4.73 -31.36
N ASP A 112 -6.26 -3.63 -32.05
CA ASP A 112 -7.19 -3.08 -33.03
C ASP A 112 -7.10 -3.91 -34.32
N ASN A 113 -8.27 -4.31 -34.83
CA ASN A 113 -8.40 -4.96 -36.14
C ASN A 113 -8.13 -4.00 -37.32
N ASN A 114 -7.84 -2.73 -37.03
CA ASN A 114 -7.56 -1.72 -38.04
C ASN A 114 -6.07 -1.52 -38.20
N LEU A 115 -5.50 -2.26 -39.16
CA LEU A 115 -4.11 -2.09 -39.57
C LEU A 115 -3.85 -0.63 -40.00
N TRP A 116 -2.74 -0.09 -39.53
CA TRP A 116 -2.27 1.23 -39.96
C TRP A 116 -1.89 1.20 -41.44
N TRP A 117 -1.88 2.35 -42.12
CA TRP A 117 -1.59 2.40 -43.55
C TRP A 117 -0.23 1.75 -43.90
N VAL A 118 0.77 1.96 -43.05
CA VAL A 118 2.11 1.36 -43.21
C VAL A 118 2.04 -0.17 -43.11
N GLU A 119 1.30 -0.70 -42.15
CA GLU A 119 1.09 -2.15 -41.97
C GLU A 119 0.37 -2.76 -43.17
N LYS A 120 -0.59 -2.05 -43.76
CA LYS A 120 -1.28 -2.48 -45.00
C LYS A 120 -0.33 -2.53 -46.20
N VAL A 121 0.62 -1.61 -46.30
CA VAL A 121 1.60 -1.55 -47.40
C VAL A 121 2.64 -2.67 -47.25
N PHE A 122 3.09 -2.97 -46.03
CA PHE A 122 4.07 -4.01 -45.75
C PHE A 122 3.47 -5.38 -45.44
N ASN A 123 2.14 -5.50 -45.42
CA ASN A 123 1.38 -6.71 -45.09
C ASN A 123 1.76 -7.31 -43.72
N GLU A 124 2.08 -6.44 -42.77
CA GLU A 124 2.47 -6.82 -41.40
C GLU A 124 1.23 -6.93 -40.51
N HIS A 125 1.27 -7.88 -39.56
CA HIS A 125 0.18 -8.14 -38.62
C HIS A 125 0.73 -8.06 -37.19
N PRO A 126 0.87 -6.86 -36.63
CA PRO A 126 1.42 -6.70 -35.29
C PRO A 126 0.48 -7.34 -34.27
N LYS A 127 1.06 -8.12 -33.36
CA LYS A 127 0.31 -8.85 -32.33
C LYS A 127 -0.08 -7.96 -31.15
N GLU A 128 0.65 -6.86 -30.96
CA GLU A 128 0.52 -5.95 -29.82
C GLU A 128 1.12 -4.59 -30.19
N ILE A 129 0.41 -3.51 -29.87
CA ILE A 129 0.91 -2.14 -29.92
C ILE A 129 0.87 -1.62 -28.49
N ASP A 130 2.03 -1.27 -27.95
CA ASP A 130 2.16 -0.60 -26.66
C ASP A 130 2.07 0.91 -26.89
N GLU A 131 0.91 1.48 -26.63
CA GLU A 131 0.73 2.94 -26.63
C GLU A 131 1.06 3.49 -25.24
N ASP A 132 2.01 4.43 -25.19
CA ASP A 132 2.32 5.19 -23.98
C ASP A 132 1.52 6.50 -24.01
N GLU A 133 0.39 6.54 -23.32
CA GLU A 133 -0.47 7.72 -23.25
C GLU A 133 -0.04 8.63 -22.10
N VAL A 134 0.68 9.71 -22.42
CA VAL A 134 1.02 10.73 -21.44
C VAL A 134 -0.16 11.69 -21.26
N THR A 135 -1.01 11.44 -20.27
CA THR A 135 -2.10 12.35 -19.92
C THR A 135 -1.55 13.57 -19.17
N THR A 136 -1.46 14.73 -19.83
CA THR A 136 -1.10 15.99 -19.18
C THR A 136 -2.35 16.75 -18.74
N SER A 137 -2.42 17.12 -17.46
CA SER A 137 -3.39 18.13 -17.01
C SER A 137 -2.91 19.52 -17.47
N ALA A 138 -3.72 20.22 -18.25
CA ALA A 138 -3.43 21.60 -18.63
C ALA A 138 -3.29 22.48 -17.38
N ILE A 139 -2.28 23.34 -17.37
CA ILE A 139 -2.15 24.39 -16.35
C ILE A 139 -3.36 25.31 -16.51
N GLN A 140 -4.32 25.20 -15.59
CA GLN A 140 -5.38 26.19 -15.49
C GLN A 140 -4.76 27.41 -14.81
N ASP A 141 -4.25 28.34 -15.62
CA ASP A 141 -3.98 29.68 -15.14
C ASP A 141 -5.27 30.21 -14.51
N GLY A 142 -5.18 30.59 -13.24
CA GLY A 142 -6.31 31.07 -12.45
C GLY A 142 -6.89 32.35 -13.02
N SER A 143 -7.69 32.26 -14.08
CA SER A 143 -8.63 33.30 -14.46
C SER A 143 -9.97 32.91 -13.85
N THR A 144 -10.31 33.59 -12.75
CA THR A 144 -11.67 33.74 -12.24
C THR A 144 -12.58 34.14 -13.39
N ASN A 145 -13.21 33.16 -14.03
CA ASN A 145 -14.19 33.42 -15.07
C ASN A 145 -15.58 33.39 -14.43
N GLN A 146 -15.94 34.52 -13.80
CA GLN A 146 -17.33 34.88 -13.57
C GLN A 146 -18.02 34.93 -14.93
N LYS A 147 -18.78 33.89 -15.28
CA LYS A 147 -19.82 34.02 -16.31
C LYS A 147 -21.10 34.49 -15.63
N SER A 148 -21.25 35.80 -15.51
CA SER A 148 -22.54 36.46 -15.43
C SER A 148 -23.31 36.19 -16.72
N GLY A 149 -24.42 35.47 -16.63
CA GLY A 149 -25.33 35.28 -17.74
C GLY A 149 -26.06 36.59 -18.05
N SER A 150 -25.62 37.32 -19.08
CA SER A 150 -26.39 38.40 -19.68
C SER A 150 -27.24 37.82 -20.83
N SER A 151 -28.54 37.66 -20.56
CA SER A 151 -29.54 37.41 -21.58
C SER A 151 -29.76 38.69 -22.40
N SER A 152 -29.16 38.78 -23.59
CA SER A 152 -29.50 39.80 -24.57
C SER A 152 -30.63 39.28 -25.46
N SER A 153 -31.87 39.67 -25.13
CA SER A 153 -33.00 39.60 -26.04
C SER A 153 -32.88 40.70 -27.10
N GLY A 154 -32.70 40.33 -28.36
CA GLY A 154 -32.77 41.24 -29.51
C GLY A 154 -33.63 40.62 -30.61
N GLY A 155 -34.74 41.29 -30.93
CA GLY A 155 -35.65 40.97 -32.05
C GLY A 155 -35.02 41.21 -33.43
N PRO A 156 -35.80 41.21 -34.53
CA PRO A 156 -37.11 41.84 -34.68
C PRO A 156 -38.27 40.89 -35.01
#